data_AF-X1HFD0-F1
#
_entry.id   AF-X1HFD0-F1
#
_cell.length_a   1.000
_cell.length_b   1.000
_cell.length_c   1.000
_cell.angle_alpha   90.00
_cell.angle_beta   90.00
_cell.angle_gamma   90.00
#
_symmetry.space_group_name_H-M   'P 1'
#
loop_
_entity.id
_entity.type
_entity.pdbx_description
1 polymer ?
#
loop_
_entity_poly.entity_id
_entity_poly.type
_entity_poly.pdbx_seq_one_letter_code
_entity_poly.pdbx_strand_id
1 'polypeptide(L)'
;RLGDAFQQAAQMLYACKGNVVTSGIGKAGIIARKVSATLASTGTPSHFLHAAEAVHGDLGRVGPKDVVLVLSYGGETAEVTRLLGQLEKMKVPVIAMTGNRESTLARKAKAMLWMGEIDEVCPMGLAPSATTTAMLALGDALALTVLKMRQQDGRFSREEFALYHPGGSLGQRLLMVETVMRRGKDLPAVRDNLSVREAMAKLRDMRRRSGAIVLTDARGKLSGIFTDADLRRLLEAGCDDALDRPISEVMTRDPKCILVSDSAAEAIQLINR
;
A
#
# COMPACT_ATOMS: atom_id res chain seq x y z
N ARG A 1 -9.55 20.10 18.29
CA ARG A 1 -10.51 19.51 17.31
C ARG A 1 -10.32 20.25 15.99
N LEU A 2 -10.27 19.53 14.85
CA LEU A 2 -9.94 20.13 13.53
C LEU A 2 -11.11 20.90 12.88
N GLY A 3 -12.33 20.82 13.44
CA GLY A 3 -13.47 21.68 13.12
C GLY A 3 -14.08 21.45 11.73
N ASP A 4 -15.05 22.30 11.39
CA ASP A 4 -15.86 22.17 10.16
C ASP A 4 -15.03 22.33 8.88
N ALA A 5 -13.98 23.14 8.91
CA ALA A 5 -13.09 23.35 7.76
C ALA A 5 -12.36 22.05 7.37
N PHE A 6 -12.00 21.20 8.33
CA PHE A 6 -11.42 19.89 8.05
C PHE A 6 -12.43 18.95 7.40
N GLN A 7 -13.66 18.92 7.92
CA GLN A 7 -14.74 18.12 7.33
C GLN A 7 -15.04 18.59 5.89
N GLN A 8 -15.10 19.90 5.68
CA GLN A 8 -15.32 20.48 4.36
C GLN A 8 -14.19 20.11 3.39
N ALA A 9 -12.93 20.21 3.80
CA ALA A 9 -11.78 19.80 3.00
C ALA A 9 -11.85 18.30 2.65
N ALA A 10 -12.13 17.43 3.63
CA ALA A 10 -12.27 15.99 3.39
C ALA A 10 -13.39 15.70 2.40
N GLN A 11 -14.55 16.36 2.54
CA GLN A 11 -15.67 16.21 1.62
C GLN A 11 -15.33 16.69 0.19
N MET A 12 -14.59 17.79 0.06
CA MET A 12 -14.13 18.29 -1.23
C MET A 12 -13.20 17.29 -1.93
N LEU A 13 -12.24 16.70 -1.20
CA LEU A 13 -11.34 15.68 -1.76
C LEU A 13 -12.09 14.38 -2.11
N TYR A 14 -13.02 13.95 -1.26
CA TYR A 14 -13.85 12.77 -1.46
C TYR A 14 -14.79 12.88 -2.68
N ALA A 15 -15.34 14.07 -2.90
CA ALA A 15 -16.22 14.38 -4.03
C ALA A 15 -15.47 14.80 -5.31
N CYS A 16 -14.14 14.92 -5.27
CA CYS A 16 -13.34 15.29 -6.42
C CYS A 16 -13.52 14.28 -7.55
N LYS A 17 -13.88 14.79 -8.75
CA LYS A 17 -14.13 13.97 -9.96
C LYS A 17 -12.95 13.97 -10.93
N GLY A 18 -11.97 14.84 -10.71
CA GLY A 18 -10.69 14.86 -11.40
C GLY A 18 -9.59 14.34 -10.48
N ASN A 19 -8.50 15.10 -10.39
CA ASN A 19 -7.37 14.83 -9.52
C ASN A 19 -7.31 15.79 -8.34
N VAL A 20 -6.73 15.32 -7.23
CA VAL A 20 -6.27 16.19 -6.15
C VAL A 20 -4.86 16.65 -6.49
N VAL A 21 -4.69 17.92 -6.82
CA VAL A 21 -3.39 18.51 -7.12
C VAL A 21 -2.82 19.10 -5.84
N THR A 22 -1.71 18.57 -5.33
CA THR A 22 -1.04 19.20 -4.19
C THR A 22 0.02 20.18 -4.67
N SER A 23 0.20 21.29 -3.96
CA SER A 23 1.18 22.30 -4.32
C SER A 23 1.82 22.96 -3.10
N GLY A 24 3.03 23.46 -3.29
CA GLY A 24 3.82 24.16 -2.29
C GLY A 24 5.20 24.48 -2.85
N ILE A 25 6.00 25.19 -2.07
CA ILE A 25 7.40 25.50 -2.40
C ILE A 25 8.33 25.04 -1.27
N GLY A 26 9.60 24.80 -1.62
CA GLY A 26 10.62 24.40 -0.66
C GLY A 26 10.20 23.18 0.17
N LYS A 27 10.44 23.23 1.50
CA LYS A 27 10.11 22.13 2.40
C LYS A 27 8.60 21.84 2.47
N ALA A 28 7.75 22.86 2.39
CA ALA A 28 6.29 22.65 2.31
C ALA A 28 5.90 21.91 1.01
N GLY A 29 6.59 22.19 -0.10
CA GLY A 29 6.44 21.45 -1.36
C GLY A 29 6.84 19.97 -1.25
N ILE A 30 7.88 19.64 -0.47
CA ILE A 30 8.26 18.25 -0.19
C ILE A 30 7.14 17.53 0.57
N ILE A 31 6.56 18.17 1.59
CA ILE A 31 5.42 17.61 2.32
C ILE A 31 4.20 17.46 1.42
N ALA A 32 3.90 18.45 0.57
CA ALA A 32 2.80 18.38 -0.39
C ALA A 32 2.96 17.17 -1.34
N ARG A 33 4.20 16.88 -1.77
CA ARG A 33 4.51 15.70 -2.59
C ARG A 33 4.25 14.39 -1.82
N LYS A 34 4.64 14.30 -0.55
CA LYS A 34 4.34 13.13 0.30
C LYS A 34 2.83 12.94 0.45
N VAL A 35 2.10 14.02 0.77
CA VAL A 35 0.63 13.98 0.90
C VAL A 35 -0.04 13.51 -0.38
N SER A 36 0.43 13.99 -1.55
CA SER A 36 -0.05 13.49 -2.84
C SER A 36 0.18 12.00 -3.03
N ALA A 37 1.37 11.50 -2.70
CA ALA A 37 1.67 10.07 -2.77
C ALA A 37 0.76 9.24 -1.84
N THR A 38 0.44 9.78 -0.65
CA THR A 38 -0.46 9.12 0.31
C THR A 38 -1.91 9.09 -0.20
N LEU A 39 -2.39 10.17 -0.80
CA LEU A 39 -3.71 10.21 -1.44
C LEU A 39 -3.81 9.20 -2.58
N ALA A 40 -2.80 9.17 -3.46
CA ALA A 40 -2.76 8.28 -4.61
C ALA A 40 -2.73 6.80 -4.19
N SER A 41 -1.91 6.45 -3.18
CA SER A 41 -1.81 5.08 -2.68
C SER A 41 -3.06 4.60 -1.92
N THR A 42 -3.95 5.51 -1.56
CA THR A 42 -5.18 5.24 -0.79
C THR A 42 -6.46 5.52 -1.59
N GLY A 43 -6.39 5.47 -2.93
CA GLY A 43 -7.58 5.51 -3.79
C GLY A 43 -8.09 6.90 -4.16
N THR A 44 -7.30 7.94 -3.91
CA THR A 44 -7.62 9.30 -4.35
C THR A 44 -6.59 9.76 -5.39
N PRO A 45 -6.92 9.76 -6.69
CA PRO A 45 -6.01 10.20 -7.75
C PRO A 45 -5.40 11.56 -7.42
N SER A 46 -4.07 11.61 -7.35
CA SER A 46 -3.35 12.81 -6.92
C SER A 46 -1.98 12.90 -7.58
N HIS A 47 -1.55 14.13 -7.82
CA HIS A 47 -0.19 14.44 -8.24
C HIS A 47 0.28 15.77 -7.64
N PHE A 48 1.60 15.95 -7.58
CA PHE A 48 2.24 17.18 -7.10
C PHE A 48 2.51 18.15 -8.25
N LEU A 49 2.22 19.43 -8.02
CA LEU A 49 2.54 20.53 -8.90
C LEU A 49 3.36 21.57 -8.14
N HIS A 50 4.63 21.78 -8.52
CA HIS A 50 5.45 22.80 -7.88
C HIS A 50 4.93 24.20 -8.22
N ALA A 51 4.68 25.05 -7.21
CA ALA A 51 3.99 26.33 -7.43
C ALA A 51 4.75 27.27 -8.38
N ALA A 52 6.10 27.23 -8.35
CA ALA A 52 6.92 28.02 -9.26
C ALA A 52 6.84 27.52 -10.71
N GLU A 53 6.70 26.21 -10.94
CA GLU A 53 6.66 25.63 -12.29
C GLU A 53 5.27 25.79 -12.92
N ALA A 54 4.22 25.78 -12.09
CA ALA A 54 2.85 25.96 -12.54
C ALA A 54 2.68 27.20 -13.43
N VAL A 55 3.21 28.33 -12.98
CA VAL A 55 3.11 29.62 -13.70
C VAL A 55 4.01 29.70 -14.94
N HIS A 56 4.84 28.68 -15.19
CA HIS A 56 5.70 28.55 -16.35
C HIS A 56 5.27 27.40 -17.28
N GLY A 57 3.99 27.02 -17.26
CA GLY A 57 3.37 26.10 -18.23
C GLY A 57 2.79 24.83 -17.61
N ASP A 58 3.28 24.39 -16.45
CA ASP A 58 2.81 23.16 -15.79
C ASP A 58 1.37 23.30 -15.25
N LEU A 59 0.80 24.50 -15.20
CA LEU A 59 -0.62 24.71 -14.88
C LEU A 59 -1.56 23.96 -15.83
N GLY A 60 -1.11 23.63 -17.05
CA GLY A 60 -1.89 22.79 -17.99
C GLY A 60 -2.21 21.38 -17.46
N ARG A 61 -1.57 20.95 -16.35
CA ARG A 61 -1.91 19.70 -15.64
C ARG A 61 -3.17 19.80 -14.78
N VAL A 62 -3.61 21.01 -14.45
CA VAL A 62 -4.80 21.24 -13.61
C VAL A 62 -6.06 21.23 -14.48
N GLY A 63 -6.93 20.26 -14.25
CA GLY A 63 -8.21 20.11 -14.93
C GLY A 63 -9.37 20.88 -14.27
N PRO A 64 -10.47 21.11 -14.99
CA PRO A 64 -11.63 21.84 -14.48
C PRO A 64 -12.43 21.10 -13.39
N LYS A 65 -12.16 19.80 -13.19
CA LYS A 65 -12.81 18.96 -12.16
C LYS A 65 -11.88 18.64 -10.99
N ASP A 66 -10.71 19.26 -10.96
CA ASP A 66 -9.69 19.03 -9.95
C ASP A 66 -9.99 19.84 -8.69
N VAL A 67 -9.30 19.47 -7.60
CA VAL A 67 -9.23 20.25 -6.36
C VAL A 67 -7.77 20.48 -6.04
N VAL A 68 -7.38 21.71 -5.71
CA VAL A 68 -5.98 22.03 -5.40
C VAL A 68 -5.79 22.18 -3.90
N LEU A 69 -4.88 21.40 -3.32
CA LEU A 69 -4.44 21.52 -1.93
C LEU A 69 -3.09 22.25 -1.87
N VAL A 70 -3.08 23.47 -1.35
CA VAL A 70 -1.87 24.31 -1.28
C VAL A 70 -1.33 24.36 0.15
N LEU A 71 -0.07 23.98 0.32
CA LEU A 71 0.67 24.03 1.59
C LEU A 71 1.60 25.25 1.59
N SER A 72 1.33 26.20 2.48
CA SER A 72 2.21 27.34 2.73
C SER A 72 1.91 27.94 4.11
N TYR A 73 2.88 27.89 5.03
CA TYR A 73 2.67 28.34 6.40
C TYR A 73 2.33 29.83 6.50
N GLY A 74 3.12 30.68 5.84
CA GLY A 74 2.84 32.11 5.76
C GLY A 74 1.75 32.48 4.76
N GLY A 75 1.53 31.65 3.72
CA GLY A 75 0.47 31.85 2.73
C GLY A 75 0.67 33.03 1.76
N GLU A 76 1.84 33.64 1.75
CA GLU A 76 2.12 34.90 1.03
C GLU A 76 3.32 34.83 0.05
N THR A 77 3.92 33.65 -0.14
CA THR A 77 5.04 33.52 -1.08
C THR A 77 4.60 33.86 -2.50
N ALA A 78 5.45 34.57 -3.25
CA ALA A 78 5.09 35.10 -4.58
C ALA A 78 4.62 34.02 -5.57
N GLU A 79 5.21 32.83 -5.51
CA GLU A 79 4.81 31.69 -6.33
C GLU A 79 3.41 31.19 -5.98
N VAL A 80 3.08 31.14 -4.68
CA VAL A 80 1.77 30.70 -4.20
C VAL A 80 0.70 31.74 -4.57
N THR A 81 0.95 33.02 -4.34
CA THR A 81 -0.02 34.07 -4.66
C THR A 81 -0.29 34.18 -6.17
N ARG A 82 0.75 34.02 -7.01
CA ARG A 82 0.58 33.95 -8.47
C ARG A 82 -0.21 32.72 -8.90
N LEU A 83 0.08 31.54 -8.34
CA LEU A 83 -0.67 30.31 -8.61
C LEU A 83 -2.16 30.51 -8.29
N LEU A 84 -2.49 31.06 -7.11
CA LEU A 84 -3.86 31.30 -6.68
C LEU A 84 -4.63 32.21 -7.66
N GLY A 85 -3.97 33.24 -8.20
CA GLY A 85 -4.57 34.12 -9.20
C GLY A 85 -4.96 33.39 -10.50
N GLN A 86 -4.22 32.35 -10.89
CA GLN A 86 -4.57 31.56 -12.07
C GLN A 86 -5.64 30.52 -11.75
N LEU A 87 -5.57 29.85 -10.61
CA LEU A 87 -6.58 28.87 -10.18
C LEU A 87 -7.98 29.51 -10.04
N GLU A 88 -8.03 30.75 -9.56
CA GLU A 88 -9.27 31.53 -9.49
C GLU A 88 -9.87 31.78 -10.88
N LYS A 89 -9.07 32.16 -11.88
CA LYS A 89 -9.53 32.32 -13.27
C LYS A 89 -10.04 31.00 -13.86
N MET A 90 -9.39 29.89 -13.52
CA MET A 90 -9.81 28.55 -13.91
C MET A 90 -11.03 28.04 -13.12
N LYS A 91 -11.48 28.76 -12.09
CA LYS A 91 -12.57 28.38 -11.18
C LYS A 91 -12.32 27.04 -10.49
N VAL A 92 -11.05 26.71 -10.25
CA VAL A 92 -10.65 25.47 -9.57
C VAL A 92 -10.65 25.72 -8.06
N PRO A 93 -11.38 24.93 -7.26
CA PRO A 93 -11.46 25.14 -5.82
C PRO A 93 -10.11 24.85 -5.13
N VAL A 94 -9.75 25.72 -4.18
CA VAL A 94 -8.52 25.63 -3.40
C VAL A 94 -8.82 25.25 -1.95
N ILE A 95 -8.04 24.33 -1.40
CA ILE A 95 -7.91 24.06 0.03
C ILE A 95 -6.57 24.61 0.49
N ALA A 96 -6.58 25.44 1.52
CA ALA A 96 -5.36 26.00 2.13
C ALA A 96 -4.93 25.18 3.34
N MET A 97 -3.64 24.91 3.48
CA MET A 97 -3.02 24.47 4.72
C MET A 97 -1.98 25.51 5.14
N THR A 98 -2.30 26.28 6.18
CA THR A 98 -1.56 27.50 6.54
C THR A 98 -1.62 27.79 8.04
N GLY A 99 -0.62 28.50 8.57
CA GLY A 99 -0.63 29.05 9.93
C GLY A 99 -1.26 30.45 9.99
N ASN A 100 -1.27 31.18 8.86
CA ASN A 100 -1.74 32.56 8.80
C ASN A 100 -3.17 32.64 8.23
N ARG A 101 -4.14 32.93 9.10
CA ARG A 101 -5.57 33.09 8.75
C ARG A 101 -5.86 34.30 7.88
N GLU A 102 -4.98 35.29 7.91
CA GLU A 102 -5.10 36.53 7.16
C GLU A 102 -4.26 36.51 5.88
N SER A 103 -3.69 35.36 5.52
CA SER A 103 -2.92 35.26 4.29
C SER A 103 -3.80 35.32 3.04
N THR A 104 -3.22 35.72 1.91
CA THR A 104 -3.84 35.65 0.59
C THR A 104 -4.29 34.23 0.27
N LEU A 105 -3.50 33.22 0.64
CA LEU A 105 -3.89 31.82 0.55
C LEU A 105 -5.17 31.51 1.36
N ALA A 106 -5.23 31.92 2.62
CA ALA A 106 -6.40 31.70 3.47
C ALA A 106 -7.66 32.36 2.88
N ARG A 107 -7.55 33.63 2.45
CA ARG A 107 -8.68 34.39 1.89
C ARG A 107 -9.24 33.80 0.59
N LYS A 108 -8.38 33.22 -0.26
CA LYS A 108 -8.78 32.65 -1.56
C LYS A 108 -9.21 31.19 -1.49
N ALA A 109 -9.01 30.52 -0.36
CA ALA A 109 -9.35 29.12 -0.21
C ALA A 109 -10.85 28.92 0.09
N LYS A 110 -11.42 27.86 -0.47
CA LYS A 110 -12.78 27.41 -0.18
C LYS A 110 -12.87 26.70 1.17
N ALA A 111 -11.77 26.09 1.62
CA ALA A 111 -11.61 25.51 2.95
C ALA A 111 -10.19 25.81 3.47
N MET A 112 -10.07 26.23 4.73
CA MET A 112 -8.79 26.55 5.37
C MET A 112 -8.50 25.59 6.52
N LEU A 113 -7.48 24.77 6.33
CA LEU A 113 -6.87 23.94 7.35
C LEU A 113 -5.86 24.78 8.13
N TRP A 114 -6.36 25.45 9.17
CA TRP A 114 -5.52 26.26 10.06
C TRP A 114 -4.72 25.36 10.98
N MET A 115 -3.39 25.55 10.98
CA MET A 115 -2.47 24.74 11.77
C MET A 115 -2.16 25.31 13.16
N GLY A 116 -2.68 26.49 13.48
CA GLY A 116 -2.28 27.22 14.68
C GLY A 116 -0.99 28.01 14.48
N GLU A 117 -0.59 28.70 15.55
CA GLU A 117 0.75 29.27 15.70
C GLU A 117 1.70 28.14 16.09
N ILE A 118 2.78 27.99 15.32
CA ILE A 118 3.79 26.95 15.50
C ILE A 118 5.15 27.63 15.57
N ASP A 119 5.82 27.45 16.71
CA ASP A 119 7.20 27.84 16.88
C ASP A 119 8.12 26.77 16.27
N GLU A 120 9.13 27.23 15.52
CA GLU A 120 10.14 26.34 14.99
C GLU A 120 11.15 25.92 16.06
N VAL A 121 11.58 24.65 16.02
CA VAL A 121 12.50 24.09 17.02
C VAL A 121 13.95 24.55 16.79
N CYS A 122 14.25 25.04 15.57
CA CYS A 122 15.55 25.61 15.26
C CYS A 122 15.85 26.79 16.19
N PRO A 123 17.08 26.93 16.75
CA PRO A 123 17.42 28.02 17.66
C PRO A 123 17.16 29.44 17.12
N MET A 124 17.16 29.60 15.80
CA MET A 124 16.87 30.88 15.14
C MET A 124 15.38 31.08 14.82
N GLY A 125 14.54 30.07 14.99
CA GLY A 125 13.13 30.09 14.59
C GLY A 125 12.88 30.07 13.08
N LEU A 126 13.93 29.92 12.26
CA LEU A 126 13.84 30.12 10.80
C LEU A 126 13.66 28.83 10.01
N ALA A 127 14.29 27.74 10.43
CA ALA A 127 14.32 26.52 9.64
C ALA A 127 13.02 25.72 9.84
N PRO A 128 12.23 25.47 8.77
CA PRO A 128 11.00 24.71 8.93
C PRO A 128 11.29 23.29 9.41
N SER A 129 10.63 22.93 10.52
CA SER A 129 10.81 21.70 11.28
C SER A 129 9.46 21.26 11.89
N ALA A 130 8.98 21.97 12.91
CA ALA A 130 7.69 21.74 13.55
C ALA A 130 6.56 21.97 12.55
N THR A 131 6.62 23.06 11.78
CA THR A 131 5.61 23.40 10.78
C THR A 131 5.47 22.31 9.72
N THR A 132 6.58 21.81 9.18
CA THR A 132 6.54 20.75 8.16
C THR A 132 6.03 19.42 8.73
N THR A 133 6.30 19.15 10.01
CA THR A 133 5.79 17.96 10.71
C THR A 133 4.28 18.08 10.92
N ALA A 134 3.79 19.25 11.32
CA ALA A 134 2.36 19.53 11.45
C ALA A 134 1.64 19.41 10.11
N MET A 135 2.21 19.95 9.03
CA MET A 135 1.69 19.80 7.67
C MET A 135 1.58 18.33 7.26
N LEU A 136 2.59 17.53 7.57
CA LEU A 136 2.61 16.10 7.27
C LEU A 136 1.50 15.37 8.03
N ALA A 137 1.43 15.58 9.35
CA ALA A 137 0.42 14.94 10.20
C ALA A 137 -1.01 15.32 9.77
N LEU A 138 -1.25 16.60 9.46
CA LEU A 138 -2.56 17.08 9.02
C LEU A 138 -2.92 16.57 7.62
N GLY A 139 -1.95 16.52 6.72
CA GLY A 139 -2.13 15.96 5.38
C GLY A 139 -2.44 14.47 5.40
N ASP A 140 -1.75 13.70 6.25
CA ASP A 140 -2.03 12.28 6.45
C ASP A 140 -3.39 12.04 7.09
N ALA A 141 -3.74 12.83 8.11
CA ALA A 141 -5.06 12.77 8.72
C ALA A 141 -6.17 13.04 7.69
N LEU A 142 -5.98 14.02 6.81
CA LEU A 142 -6.91 14.33 5.73
C LEU A 142 -7.03 13.16 4.73
N ALA A 143 -5.89 12.64 4.25
CA ALA A 143 -5.87 11.53 3.30
C ALA A 143 -6.52 10.26 3.87
N LEU A 144 -6.20 9.89 5.12
CA LEU A 144 -6.77 8.71 5.78
C LEU A 144 -8.24 8.88 6.13
N THR A 145 -8.70 10.11 6.36
CA THR A 145 -10.14 10.40 6.50
C THR A 145 -10.86 10.13 5.19
N VAL A 146 -10.33 10.62 4.06
CA VAL A 146 -10.91 10.38 2.73
C VAL A 146 -10.89 8.89 2.37
N LEU A 147 -9.80 8.18 2.68
CA LEU A 147 -9.71 6.72 2.56
C LEU A 147 -10.85 6.04 3.32
N LYS A 148 -11.05 6.39 4.59
CA LYS A 148 -12.12 5.80 5.41
C LYS A 148 -13.49 6.04 4.79
N MET A 149 -13.75 7.25 4.28
CA MET A 149 -15.01 7.55 3.60
C MET A 149 -15.19 6.69 2.34
N ARG A 150 -14.14 6.47 1.55
CA ARG A 150 -14.17 5.59 0.36
C ARG A 150 -14.32 4.11 0.70
N GLN A 151 -13.76 3.67 1.83
CA GLN A 151 -13.99 2.31 2.32
C GLN A 151 -15.45 2.10 2.76
N GLN A 152 -16.06 3.12 3.36
CA GLN A 152 -17.45 3.07 3.82
C GLN A 152 -18.46 2.97 2.68
N ASP A 153 -18.16 3.49 1.49
CA ASP A 153 -19.03 3.40 0.30
C ASP A 153 -18.55 2.39 -0.74
N GLY A 154 -17.53 1.58 -0.41
CA GLY A 154 -17.03 0.49 -1.26
C GLY A 154 -16.18 0.94 -2.45
N ARG A 155 -15.80 2.22 -2.56
CA ARG A 155 -14.89 2.73 -3.61
C ARG A 155 -13.40 2.51 -3.32
N PHE A 156 -13.06 1.93 -2.18
CA PHE A 156 -11.69 1.52 -1.91
C PHE A 156 -11.64 0.24 -1.06
N SER A 157 -11.02 -0.83 -1.58
CA SER A 157 -10.90 -2.12 -0.91
C SER A 157 -9.44 -2.51 -0.60
N ARG A 158 -9.26 -3.64 0.10
CA ARG A 158 -7.92 -4.20 0.34
C ARG A 158 -7.27 -4.67 -0.96
N GLU A 159 -8.06 -5.20 -1.88
CA GLU A 159 -7.64 -5.68 -3.19
C GLU A 159 -7.18 -4.50 -4.07
N GLU A 160 -7.91 -3.37 -4.04
CA GLU A 160 -7.49 -2.14 -4.70
C GLU A 160 -6.20 -1.58 -4.09
N PHE A 161 -6.06 -1.63 -2.76
CA PHE A 161 -4.80 -1.26 -2.11
C PHE A 161 -3.64 -2.16 -2.59
N ALA A 162 -3.85 -3.47 -2.72
CA ALA A 162 -2.83 -4.40 -3.22
C ALA A 162 -2.45 -4.09 -4.68
N LEU A 163 -3.43 -3.76 -5.53
CA LEU A 163 -3.23 -3.37 -6.93
C LEU A 163 -2.31 -2.14 -7.07
N TYR A 164 -2.43 -1.17 -6.16
CA TYR A 164 -1.59 0.02 -6.17
C TYR A 164 -0.19 -0.19 -5.56
N HIS A 165 0.08 -1.37 -4.98
CA HIS A 165 1.37 -1.71 -4.36
C HIS A 165 1.94 -3.04 -4.89
N PRO A 166 2.10 -3.23 -6.21
CA PRO A 166 2.42 -4.53 -6.79
C PRO A 166 3.81 -5.06 -6.39
N GLY A 167 4.77 -4.17 -6.11
CA GLY A 167 6.13 -4.52 -5.70
C GLY A 167 6.39 -4.44 -4.19
N GLY A 168 5.40 -4.04 -3.39
CA GLY A 168 5.56 -3.81 -1.96
C GLY A 168 5.28 -5.06 -1.12
N SER A 169 5.97 -5.21 0.00
CA SER A 169 5.67 -6.24 1.01
C SER A 169 4.21 -6.18 1.48
N LEU A 170 3.60 -4.98 1.47
CA LEU A 170 2.18 -4.76 1.77
C LEU A 170 1.24 -5.37 0.73
N GLY A 171 1.50 -5.18 -0.57
CA GLY A 171 0.70 -5.77 -1.64
C GLY A 171 0.80 -7.30 -1.63
N GLN A 172 2.01 -7.83 -1.36
CA GLN A 172 2.23 -9.28 -1.23
C GLN A 172 1.47 -9.90 -0.05
N ARG A 173 1.35 -9.19 1.08
CA ARG A 173 0.58 -9.64 2.26
C ARG A 173 -0.93 -9.68 2.02
N LEU A 174 -1.42 -8.96 1.02
CA LEU A 174 -2.83 -8.89 0.65
C LEU A 174 -3.20 -9.81 -0.52
N LEU A 175 -2.24 -10.59 -1.05
CA LEU A 175 -2.53 -11.62 -2.04
C LEU A 175 -3.33 -12.76 -1.42
N MET A 176 -4.19 -13.40 -2.22
CA MET A 176 -4.90 -14.61 -1.82
C MET A 176 -4.02 -15.84 -2.04
N VAL A 177 -4.20 -16.87 -1.21
CA VAL A 177 -3.52 -18.17 -1.39
C VAL A 177 -3.75 -18.70 -2.81
N GLU A 178 -4.98 -18.59 -3.32
CA GLU A 178 -5.35 -18.92 -4.70
C GLU A 178 -4.37 -18.35 -5.75
N THR A 179 -3.92 -17.11 -5.57
CA THR A 179 -3.09 -16.37 -6.53
C THR A 179 -1.62 -16.80 -6.50
N VAL A 180 -1.15 -17.32 -5.36
CA VAL A 180 0.27 -17.66 -5.15
C VAL A 180 0.54 -19.16 -5.06
N MET A 181 -0.50 -19.98 -4.87
CA MET A 181 -0.37 -21.43 -4.77
C MET A 181 0.05 -22.08 -6.08
N ARG A 182 0.82 -23.16 -6.00
CA ARG A 182 1.21 -23.96 -7.16
C ARG A 182 0.06 -24.87 -7.58
N ARG A 183 -0.16 -25.01 -8.90
CA ARG A 183 -1.25 -25.81 -9.47
C ARG A 183 -0.75 -26.69 -10.61
N GLY A 184 -1.48 -27.78 -10.88
CA GLY A 184 -1.22 -28.65 -12.03
C GLY A 184 0.23 -29.12 -12.08
N LYS A 185 0.91 -28.89 -13.21
CA LYS A 185 2.29 -29.32 -13.44
C LYS A 185 3.35 -28.71 -12.50
N ASP A 186 3.01 -27.62 -11.81
CA ASP A 186 3.91 -26.97 -10.85
C ASP A 186 3.71 -27.49 -9.41
N LEU A 187 2.69 -28.33 -9.17
CA LEU A 187 2.44 -28.97 -7.88
C LEU A 187 3.13 -30.35 -7.82
N PRO A 188 4.14 -30.55 -6.96
CA PRO A 188 4.82 -31.83 -6.83
C PRO A 188 3.95 -32.80 -6.04
N ALA A 189 3.09 -33.54 -6.74
CA ALA A 189 2.19 -34.52 -6.12
C ALA A 189 2.45 -35.93 -6.66
N VAL A 190 2.55 -36.92 -5.75
CA VAL A 190 2.67 -38.34 -6.09
C VAL A 190 1.78 -39.21 -5.20
N ARG A 191 1.65 -40.50 -5.51
CA ARG A 191 0.93 -41.44 -4.64
C ARG A 191 1.78 -41.83 -3.44
N ASP A 192 1.11 -42.02 -2.31
CA ASP A 192 1.72 -42.35 -1.01
C ASP A 192 2.21 -43.80 -0.87
N ASN A 193 1.90 -44.65 -1.85
CA ASN A 193 2.36 -46.04 -1.92
C ASN A 193 3.69 -46.22 -2.67
N LEU A 194 4.20 -45.17 -3.32
CA LEU A 194 5.51 -45.21 -3.97
C LEU A 194 6.62 -45.26 -2.92
N SER A 195 7.77 -45.82 -3.26
CA SER A 195 8.95 -45.67 -2.40
C SER A 195 9.45 -44.22 -2.38
N VAL A 196 10.23 -43.86 -1.36
CA VAL A 196 10.87 -42.53 -1.28
C VAL A 196 11.70 -42.27 -2.55
N ARG A 197 12.45 -43.28 -3.01
CA ARG A 197 13.27 -43.20 -4.23
C ARG A 197 12.43 -42.96 -5.48
N GLU A 198 11.34 -43.70 -5.65
CA GLU A 198 10.42 -43.55 -6.79
C GLU A 198 9.75 -42.18 -6.81
N ALA A 199 9.30 -41.70 -5.65
CA ALA A 199 8.71 -40.38 -5.49
C ALA A 199 9.68 -39.27 -5.92
N MET A 200 10.93 -39.34 -5.45
CA MET A 200 11.99 -38.41 -5.83
C MET A 200 12.31 -38.47 -7.33
N ALA A 201 12.40 -39.67 -7.91
CA ALA A 201 12.71 -39.88 -9.32
C ALA A 201 11.63 -39.29 -10.24
N LYS A 202 10.34 -39.46 -9.91
CA LYS A 202 9.22 -38.88 -10.68
C LYS A 202 9.24 -37.36 -10.73
N LEU A 203 9.87 -36.74 -9.75
CA LEU A 203 9.85 -35.29 -9.55
C LEU A 203 11.16 -34.61 -9.99
N ARG A 204 12.14 -35.39 -10.47
CA ARG A 204 13.47 -34.91 -10.88
C ARG A 204 13.43 -33.75 -11.87
N ASP A 205 12.53 -33.86 -12.85
CA ASP A 205 12.48 -32.98 -14.03
C ASP A 205 11.53 -31.77 -13.84
N MET A 206 10.94 -31.61 -12.65
CA MET A 206 10.14 -30.42 -12.33
C MET A 206 11.01 -29.18 -12.18
N ARG A 207 10.65 -28.13 -12.92
CA ARG A 207 11.37 -26.86 -12.97
C ARG A 207 11.33 -26.07 -11.66
N ARG A 208 10.23 -26.14 -10.91
CA ARG A 208 10.07 -25.42 -9.63
C ARG A 208 10.06 -26.44 -8.51
N ARG A 209 11.18 -26.58 -7.79
CA ARG A 209 11.22 -27.39 -6.55
C ARG A 209 10.66 -26.56 -5.39
N SER A 210 9.85 -27.17 -4.51
CA SER A 210 9.22 -26.50 -3.35
C SER A 210 9.80 -26.93 -2.01
N GLY A 211 10.77 -27.86 -1.99
CA GLY A 211 11.26 -28.48 -0.76
C GLY A 211 10.23 -29.37 -0.04
N ALA A 212 9.09 -29.62 -0.69
CA ALA A 212 8.00 -30.46 -0.19
C ALA A 212 7.29 -31.16 -1.36
N ILE A 213 6.88 -32.40 -1.11
CA ILE A 213 6.09 -33.28 -1.98
C ILE A 213 4.73 -33.50 -1.32
N VAL A 214 3.67 -33.30 -2.07
CA VAL A 214 2.30 -33.63 -1.66
C VAL A 214 2.03 -35.09 -1.97
N LEU A 215 1.47 -35.81 -1.00
CA LEU A 215 1.16 -37.22 -1.13
C LEU A 215 -0.36 -37.43 -1.18
N THR A 216 -0.78 -38.29 -2.09
CA THR A 216 -2.20 -38.61 -2.28
C THR A 216 -2.48 -40.09 -2.12
N ASP A 217 -3.65 -40.41 -1.56
CA ASP A 217 -4.13 -41.77 -1.41
C ASP A 217 -4.64 -42.36 -2.75
N ALA A 218 -5.12 -43.61 -2.71
CA ALA A 218 -5.71 -44.27 -3.87
C ALA A 218 -6.96 -43.57 -4.45
N ARG A 219 -7.62 -42.70 -3.67
CA ARG A 219 -8.80 -41.91 -4.06
C ARG A 219 -8.41 -40.51 -4.56
N GLY A 220 -7.13 -40.18 -4.59
CA GLY A 220 -6.61 -38.87 -4.99
C GLY A 220 -6.79 -37.77 -3.93
N LYS A 221 -7.10 -38.13 -2.68
CA LYS A 221 -7.17 -37.19 -1.56
C LYS A 221 -5.79 -36.98 -0.95
N LEU A 222 -5.57 -35.80 -0.35
CA LEU A 222 -4.38 -35.51 0.42
C LEU A 222 -4.23 -36.54 1.55
N SER A 223 -3.11 -37.26 1.57
CA SER A 223 -2.78 -38.23 2.61
C SER A 223 -1.56 -37.84 3.44
N GLY A 224 -0.75 -36.89 2.97
CA GLY A 224 0.34 -36.31 3.73
C GLY A 224 1.27 -35.42 2.92
N ILE A 225 2.36 -34.99 3.54
CA ILE A 225 3.48 -34.31 2.88
C ILE A 225 4.80 -34.97 3.26
N PHE A 226 5.78 -34.88 2.36
CA PHE A 226 7.16 -35.27 2.61
C PHE A 226 8.09 -34.14 2.19
N THR A 227 8.95 -33.69 3.11
CA THR A 227 9.80 -32.50 2.94
C THR A 227 11.28 -32.86 2.92
N ASP A 228 12.12 -31.93 2.47
CA ASP A 228 13.58 -32.10 2.54
C ASP A 228 14.06 -32.31 3.99
N ALA A 229 13.34 -31.77 4.98
CA ALA A 229 13.62 -32.00 6.39
C ALA A 229 13.29 -33.42 6.85
N ASP A 230 12.24 -34.04 6.29
CA ASP A 230 11.91 -35.44 6.55
C ASP A 230 12.96 -36.37 5.93
N LEU A 231 13.39 -36.08 4.69
CA LEU A 231 14.48 -36.80 4.04
C LEU A 231 15.78 -36.72 4.83
N ARG A 232 16.16 -35.51 5.29
CA ARG A 232 17.37 -35.35 6.12
C ARG A 232 17.28 -36.17 7.40
N ARG A 233 16.16 -36.12 8.11
CA ARG A 233 15.93 -36.91 9.34
C ARG A 233 16.04 -38.42 9.07
N LEU A 234 15.53 -38.88 7.93
CA LEU A 234 15.60 -40.27 7.52
C LEU A 234 17.04 -40.74 7.26
N LEU A 235 17.85 -39.93 6.59
CA LEU A 235 19.25 -40.24 6.31
C LEU A 235 20.12 -40.20 7.59
N GLU A 236 19.88 -39.23 8.47
CA GLU A 236 20.58 -39.12 9.76
C GLU A 236 20.31 -40.31 10.69
N ALA A 237 19.13 -40.93 10.58
CA ALA A 237 18.78 -42.13 11.34
C ALA A 237 19.51 -43.40 10.86
N GLY A 238 20.22 -43.37 9.73
CA GLY A 238 20.95 -44.51 9.18
C GLY A 238 20.07 -45.65 8.65
N CYS A 239 18.79 -45.38 8.40
CA CYS A 239 17.84 -46.35 7.86
C CYS A 239 17.78 -46.26 6.32
N ASP A 240 18.83 -46.72 5.65
CA ASP A 240 18.90 -46.69 4.17
C ASP A 240 17.81 -47.56 3.52
N ASP A 241 17.36 -48.61 4.19
CA ASP A 241 16.25 -49.48 3.75
C ASP A 241 14.92 -48.71 3.65
N ALA A 242 14.74 -47.67 4.47
CA ALA A 242 13.54 -46.85 4.47
C ALA A 242 13.37 -46.04 3.17
N LEU A 243 14.43 -45.87 2.36
CA LEU A 243 14.33 -45.23 1.04
C LEU A 243 13.58 -46.08 0.02
N ASP A 244 13.60 -47.40 0.20
CA ASP A 244 12.97 -48.36 -0.69
C ASP A 244 11.61 -48.84 -0.16
N ARG A 245 11.18 -48.34 1.01
CA ARG A 245 9.85 -48.56 1.61
C ARG A 245 8.84 -47.48 1.19
N PRO A 246 7.52 -47.75 1.32
CA PRO A 246 6.49 -46.78 0.97
C PRO A 246 6.67 -45.45 1.69
N ILE A 247 6.61 -44.34 0.95
CA ILE A 247 6.78 -42.99 1.49
C ILE A 247 5.71 -42.64 2.54
N SER A 248 4.55 -43.30 2.51
CA SER A 248 3.51 -43.21 3.54
C SER A 248 3.94 -43.63 4.95
N GLU A 249 5.03 -44.38 5.08
CA GLU A 249 5.58 -44.76 6.39
C GLU A 249 6.39 -43.64 7.05
N VAL A 250 6.91 -42.70 6.26
CA VAL A 250 7.87 -41.68 6.69
C VAL A 250 7.39 -40.24 6.39
N MET A 251 6.13 -40.10 5.97
CA MET A 251 5.50 -38.81 5.70
C MET A 251 4.88 -38.17 6.95
N THR A 252 4.63 -36.86 6.86
CA THR A 252 3.73 -36.15 7.78
C THR A 252 2.29 -36.36 7.31
N ARG A 253 1.48 -37.11 8.08
CA ARG A 253 0.10 -37.49 7.69
C ARG A 253 -0.94 -36.37 7.79
N ASP A 254 -0.76 -35.45 8.75
CA ASP A 254 -1.70 -34.34 8.98
C ASP A 254 -0.99 -32.99 8.80
N PRO A 255 -0.73 -32.57 7.54
CA PRO A 255 -0.10 -31.29 7.28
C PRO A 255 -1.03 -30.12 7.62
N LYS A 256 -0.45 -29.01 8.07
CA LYS A 256 -1.19 -27.75 8.20
C LYS A 256 -1.79 -27.35 6.85
N CYS A 257 -3.09 -27.11 6.82
CA CYS A 257 -3.83 -26.74 5.63
C CYS A 257 -4.44 -25.33 5.75
N ILE A 258 -4.61 -24.66 4.62
CA ILE A 258 -5.26 -23.35 4.52
C ILE A 258 -6.17 -23.31 3.28
N LEU A 259 -7.23 -22.50 3.30
CA LEU A 259 -8.14 -22.40 2.16
C LEU A 259 -7.56 -21.53 1.05
N VAL A 260 -7.96 -21.79 -0.18
CA VAL A 260 -7.57 -20.97 -1.35
C VAL A 260 -8.11 -19.54 -1.24
N SER A 261 -9.22 -19.37 -0.50
CA SER A 261 -9.88 -18.10 -0.20
C SER A 261 -9.27 -17.37 0.99
N ASP A 262 -8.21 -17.88 1.61
CA ASP A 262 -7.50 -17.18 2.68
C ASP A 262 -6.38 -16.31 2.09
N SER A 263 -5.86 -15.38 2.89
CA SER A 263 -4.74 -14.52 2.48
C SER A 263 -3.38 -15.21 2.61
N ALA A 264 -2.44 -14.82 1.77
CA ALA A 264 -1.04 -15.23 1.87
C ALA A 264 -0.41 -14.86 3.22
N ALA A 265 -0.87 -13.76 3.85
CA ALA A 265 -0.45 -13.39 5.19
C ALA A 265 -0.88 -14.41 6.25
N GLU A 266 -2.12 -14.92 6.17
CA GLU A 266 -2.61 -15.99 7.06
C GLU A 266 -1.82 -17.29 6.85
N ALA A 267 -1.48 -17.63 5.60
CA ALA A 267 -0.64 -18.78 5.29
C ALA A 267 0.75 -18.68 5.96
N ILE A 268 1.40 -17.50 5.89
CA ILE A 268 2.69 -17.27 6.54
C ILE A 268 2.57 -17.38 8.06
N GLN A 269 1.51 -16.84 8.66
CA GLN A 269 1.27 -16.98 10.10
C GLN A 269 1.08 -18.44 10.53
N LEU A 270 0.39 -19.25 9.72
CA LEU A 270 0.18 -20.67 10.00
C LEU A 270 1.50 -21.45 9.99
N ILE A 271 2.42 -21.12 9.07
CA ILE A 271 3.74 -21.74 8.97
C ILE A 271 4.64 -21.38 10.16
N ASN A 272 4.61 -20.12 10.61
CA ASN A 272 5.47 -19.61 11.69
C ASN A 272 5.01 -19.96 13.12
N ARG A 273 3.84 -20.58 13.27
CA ARG A 273 3.35 -21.12 14.55
C ARG A 273 3.91 -22.50 14.82
#